data_AF-A0A3D5XCH0-F1
#
_entry.id   AF-A0A3D5XCH0-F1
#
_cell.length_a   1.000
_cell.length_b   1.000
_cell.length_c   1.000
_cell.angle_alpha   90.00
_cell.angle_beta   90.00
_cell.angle_gamma   90.00
#
_symmetry.space_group_name_H-M   'P 1'
#
loop_
_entity.id
_entity.type
_entity.pdbx_description
1 polymer ?
#
loop_
_entity_poly.entity_id
_entity_poly.type
_entity_poly.pdbx_seq_one_letter_code
_entity_poly.pdbx_strand_id
1 'polypeptide(L)'
;MKLPTRMAFLICVNLILLISCKNNTTHNSLKTYEEKVTSINHESFCPSFLIYLKDHLLLINNDRDTIFELVDLKTKTVKKFGLRGRGPNEFLYISDAYSDDYKEVVTIVDVNSKNVYSISYDDILNCDLANAKQLKLPTSITISTMIRITSNGWVYGDLTGDAMVMQLAKNGNVLKFDHQPKLPYSLNQNTKAYAYYSAIAYNSALNKTIVALRYFPYVYILNEDGTLYKTIKTTEKYEVPIFKNNSLLPSASSMIYCWEVHTTEKHIYIGNAGITQAEFEQDELNGTSILVYDWDGNQISEIKTDFAFANLAFDFKNKKIYGSSTKDMYHCVSWIPLRAEL
;
A
#
# COMPACT_ATOMS: atom_id res chain seq x y z
N MET A 1 40.54 -53.73 -3.93
CA MET A 1 39.31 -54.54 -3.85
C MET A 1 38.33 -54.04 -4.90
N LYS A 2 38.08 -54.82 -5.97
CA LYS A 2 37.13 -54.46 -7.03
C LYS A 2 35.72 -54.79 -6.54
N LEU A 3 34.84 -53.80 -6.41
CA LEU A 3 33.43 -54.02 -6.09
C LEU A 3 32.82 -54.87 -7.24
N PRO A 4 32.07 -55.94 -6.95
CA PRO A 4 31.46 -56.76 -7.99
C PRO A 4 30.46 -55.92 -8.78
N THR A 5 30.48 -56.05 -10.11
CA THR A 5 29.75 -55.22 -11.10
C THR A 5 28.24 -55.15 -10.84
N ARG A 6 27.67 -56.15 -10.16
CA ARG A 6 26.25 -56.17 -9.74
C ARG A 6 25.95 -55.22 -8.57
N MET A 7 26.89 -54.97 -7.69
CA MET A 7 26.73 -54.09 -6.52
C MET A 7 26.85 -52.60 -6.91
N ALA A 8 27.69 -52.29 -7.91
CA ALA A 8 27.74 -50.95 -8.51
C ALA A 8 26.43 -50.59 -9.25
N PHE A 9 25.80 -51.55 -9.92
CA PHE A 9 24.54 -51.32 -10.62
C PHE A 9 23.37 -51.04 -9.67
N LEU A 10 23.30 -51.74 -8.53
CA LEU A 10 22.29 -51.52 -7.49
C LEU A 10 22.46 -50.17 -6.76
N ILE A 11 23.68 -49.68 -6.62
CA ILE A 11 23.97 -48.34 -6.05
C ILE A 11 23.57 -47.24 -7.05
N CYS A 12 23.87 -47.41 -8.35
CA CYS A 12 23.47 -46.44 -9.38
C CYS A 12 21.94 -46.37 -9.55
N VAL A 13 21.22 -47.50 -9.49
CA VAL A 13 19.75 -47.53 -9.60
C VAL A 13 19.07 -46.89 -8.37
N ASN A 14 19.63 -47.04 -7.16
CA ASN A 14 19.13 -46.35 -5.97
C ASN A 14 19.46 -44.84 -5.96
N LEU A 15 20.60 -44.42 -6.52
CA LEU A 15 20.93 -43.00 -6.67
C LEU A 15 20.05 -42.29 -7.71
N ILE A 16 19.62 -42.98 -8.78
CA ILE A 16 18.68 -42.41 -9.77
C ILE A 16 17.27 -42.28 -9.19
N LEU A 17 16.87 -43.17 -8.26
CA LEU A 17 15.58 -43.06 -7.57
C LEU A 17 15.53 -41.94 -6.51
N LEU A 18 16.67 -41.53 -5.96
CA LEU A 18 16.76 -40.41 -5.00
C LEU A 18 16.87 -39.03 -5.67
N ILE A 19 17.08 -38.95 -6.98
CA ILE A 19 17.10 -37.68 -7.75
C ILE A 19 15.72 -37.40 -8.38
N SER A 20 14.78 -38.36 -8.31
CA SER A 20 13.40 -38.15 -8.75
C SER A 20 12.51 -37.63 -7.61
N CYS A 21 12.98 -36.63 -6.87
CA CYS A 21 12.05 -35.65 -6.32
C CYS A 21 11.56 -34.84 -7.52
N LYS A 22 10.46 -35.30 -8.12
CA LYS A 22 9.59 -34.46 -8.93
C LYS A 22 9.40 -33.17 -8.12
N ASN A 23 9.97 -32.07 -8.61
CA ASN A 23 9.38 -30.77 -8.42
C ASN A 23 7.97 -30.88 -9.00
N ASN A 24 7.02 -31.29 -8.16
CA ASN A 24 5.64 -30.88 -8.35
C ASN A 24 5.67 -29.37 -8.10
N THR A 25 6.13 -28.61 -9.10
CA THR A 25 5.55 -27.29 -9.35
C THR A 25 4.10 -27.57 -9.68
N THR A 26 3.28 -27.74 -8.63
CA THR A 26 1.87 -27.40 -8.71
C THR A 26 1.85 -25.98 -9.21
N HIS A 27 1.65 -25.81 -10.51
CA HIS A 27 1.09 -24.58 -11.04
C HIS A 27 -0.27 -24.47 -10.38
N ASN A 28 -0.30 -23.89 -9.19
CA ASN A 28 -1.54 -23.37 -8.64
C ASN A 28 -2.00 -22.35 -9.68
N SER A 29 -3.04 -22.71 -10.42
CA SER A 29 -3.70 -21.79 -11.32
C SER A 29 -4.04 -20.55 -10.52
N LEU A 30 -3.56 -19.40 -10.98
CA LEU A 30 -3.88 -18.11 -10.37
C LEU A 30 -5.40 -18.03 -10.18
N LYS A 31 -5.86 -17.82 -8.94
CA LYS A 31 -7.28 -17.70 -8.63
C LYS A 31 -7.71 -16.25 -8.88
N THR A 32 -8.66 -16.04 -9.78
CA THR A 32 -9.30 -14.74 -10.01
C THR A 32 -10.71 -14.77 -9.42
N TYR A 33 -11.04 -13.74 -8.65
CA TYR A 33 -12.35 -13.55 -8.03
C TYR A 33 -13.01 -12.29 -8.59
N GLU A 34 -14.25 -12.41 -9.04
CA GLU A 34 -15.06 -11.27 -9.50
C GLU A 34 -16.01 -10.89 -8.36
N GLU A 35 -15.79 -9.74 -7.72
CA GLU A 35 -16.56 -9.29 -6.57
C GLU A 35 -17.39 -8.05 -6.91
N LYS A 36 -18.63 -8.05 -6.43
CA LYS A 36 -19.53 -6.90 -6.57
C LYS A 36 -19.43 -6.00 -5.36
N VAL A 37 -19.27 -4.71 -5.60
CA VAL A 37 -19.22 -3.70 -4.56
C VAL A 37 -20.58 -3.56 -3.88
N THR A 38 -20.59 -3.64 -2.55
CA THR A 38 -21.77 -3.42 -1.73
C THR A 38 -21.64 -2.09 -1.01
N SER A 39 -22.54 -1.15 -1.31
CA SER A 39 -22.56 0.16 -0.66
C SER A 39 -22.89 0.04 0.83
N ILE A 40 -22.19 0.82 1.66
CA ILE A 40 -22.63 1.13 3.00
C ILE A 40 -23.48 2.38 2.89
N ASN A 41 -24.78 2.25 3.15
CA ASN A 41 -25.67 3.40 3.20
C ASN A 41 -25.24 4.31 4.37
N HIS A 42 -24.41 5.29 4.04
CA HIS A 42 -23.79 6.25 4.95
C HIS A 42 -23.69 7.56 4.18
N GLU A 43 -24.18 8.64 4.79
CA GLU A 43 -24.08 9.99 4.25
C GLU A 43 -22.79 10.62 4.76
N SER A 44 -21.71 10.48 3.99
CA SER A 44 -20.47 11.19 4.25
C SER A 44 -19.72 11.49 2.96
N PHE A 45 -18.95 12.58 3.02
CA PHE A 45 -18.11 13.01 1.93
C PHE A 45 -16.96 12.03 1.73
N CYS A 46 -16.61 11.79 0.47
CA CYS A 46 -15.47 10.95 0.07
C CYS A 46 -14.24 11.26 0.95
N PRO A 47 -13.80 10.32 1.80
CA PRO A 47 -12.68 10.58 2.70
C PRO A 47 -11.36 10.57 1.93
N SER A 48 -10.41 11.37 2.39
CA SER A 48 -9.02 11.34 1.92
C SER A 48 -8.31 10.06 2.34
N PHE A 49 -8.66 9.51 3.52
CA PHE A 49 -8.13 8.23 4.02
C PHE A 49 -9.23 7.41 4.68
N LEU A 50 -9.12 6.09 4.55
CA LEU A 50 -10.04 5.11 5.13
C LEU A 50 -9.23 4.09 5.93
N ILE A 51 -9.55 3.89 7.20
CA ILE A 51 -8.85 2.93 8.07
C ILE A 51 -9.86 2.07 8.81
N TYR A 52 -9.65 0.75 8.81
CA TYR A 52 -10.46 -0.20 9.57
C TYR A 52 -9.89 -0.39 10.98
N LEU A 53 -10.75 -0.27 12.00
CA LEU A 53 -10.38 -0.31 13.41
C LEU A 53 -11.35 -1.19 14.19
N LYS A 54 -11.05 -2.51 14.28
CA LYS A 54 -11.97 -3.48 14.89
C LYS A 54 -13.35 -3.31 14.21
N ASP A 55 -14.47 -3.20 14.92
CA ASP A 55 -15.78 -3.07 14.27
C ASP A 55 -16.14 -1.63 13.76
N HIS A 56 -15.14 -0.78 13.47
CA HIS A 56 -15.34 0.61 13.02
C HIS A 56 -14.53 0.96 11.77
N LEU A 57 -14.98 1.99 11.06
CA LEU A 57 -14.19 2.70 10.04
C LEU A 57 -13.86 4.11 10.52
N LEU A 58 -12.58 4.46 10.49
CA LEU A 58 -12.12 5.83 10.61
C LEU A 58 -12.04 6.44 9.22
N LEU A 59 -12.85 7.48 9.00
CA LEU A 59 -12.84 8.31 7.81
C LEU A 59 -12.08 9.59 8.14
N ILE A 60 -11.14 9.98 7.28
CA ILE A 60 -10.37 11.23 7.44
C ILE A 60 -10.68 12.16 6.28
N ASN A 61 -11.15 13.36 6.58
CA ASN A 61 -11.52 14.36 5.58
C ASN A 61 -10.92 15.73 5.90
N ASN A 62 -10.08 16.24 4.99
CA ASN A 62 -9.40 17.52 5.17
C ASN A 62 -10.29 18.75 4.88
N ASP A 63 -11.46 18.56 4.28
CA ASP A 63 -12.35 19.64 3.81
C ASP A 63 -13.49 19.94 4.81
N ARG A 64 -13.27 19.63 6.09
CA ARG A 64 -14.24 19.74 7.18
C ARG A 64 -13.64 20.42 8.41
N ASP A 65 -14.51 20.92 9.28
CA ASP A 65 -14.13 21.45 10.59
C ASP A 65 -13.69 20.31 11.54
N THR A 66 -14.42 19.18 11.52
CA THR A 66 -14.00 17.93 12.16
C THR A 66 -13.38 17.02 11.12
N ILE A 67 -12.12 16.65 11.33
CA ILE A 67 -11.31 15.91 10.37
C ILE A 67 -11.59 14.41 10.42
N PHE A 68 -11.99 13.89 11.58
CA PHE A 68 -12.25 12.47 11.78
C PHE A 68 -13.73 12.16 11.93
N GLU A 69 -14.19 11.15 11.21
CA GLU A 69 -15.48 10.50 11.44
C GLU A 69 -15.26 9.02 11.76
N LEU A 70 -15.80 8.55 12.89
CA LEU A 70 -15.75 7.16 13.30
C LEU A 70 -17.13 6.53 13.07
N VAL A 71 -17.21 5.61 12.11
CA VAL A 71 -18.44 4.91 11.73
C VAL A 71 -18.46 3.54 12.39
N ASP A 72 -19.46 3.28 13.23
CA ASP A 72 -19.72 1.95 13.77
C ASP A 72 -20.36 1.08 12.68
N LEU A 73 -19.70 -0.03 12.32
CA LEU A 73 -20.15 -0.88 11.22
C LEU A 73 -21.41 -1.70 11.55
N LYS A 74 -21.75 -1.88 12.84
CA LYS A 74 -22.94 -2.59 13.30
C LYS A 74 -24.13 -1.65 13.43
N THR A 75 -23.96 -0.55 14.15
CA THR A 75 -25.05 0.40 14.46
C THR A 75 -25.24 1.47 13.39
N LYS A 76 -24.24 1.67 12.52
CA LYS A 76 -24.18 2.76 11.53
C LYS A 76 -24.15 4.16 12.15
N THR A 77 -23.90 4.25 13.46
CA THR A 77 -23.72 5.53 14.13
C THR A 77 -22.38 6.15 13.77
N VAL A 78 -22.31 7.49 13.82
CA VAL A 78 -21.15 8.26 13.43
C VAL A 78 -20.77 9.19 14.57
N LYS A 79 -19.53 9.13 15.02
CA LYS A 79 -18.93 10.11 15.92
C LYS A 79 -17.96 10.97 15.15
N LYS A 80 -17.93 12.27 15.44
CA LYS A 80 -17.00 13.23 14.80
C LYS A 80 -16.07 13.82 15.84
N PHE A 81 -14.78 13.91 15.53
CA PHE A 81 -13.76 14.40 16.45
C PHE A 81 -12.53 14.90 15.67
N GLY A 82 -11.54 15.48 16.39
CA GLY A 82 -10.35 16.08 15.79
C GLY A 82 -10.67 17.36 15.03
N LEU A 83 -10.56 18.51 15.70
CA LEU A 83 -10.88 19.80 15.10
C LEU A 83 -9.76 20.29 14.19
N ARG A 84 -10.13 21.07 13.18
CA ARG A 84 -9.17 21.82 12.37
C ARG A 84 -8.66 23.04 13.15
N GLY A 85 -7.34 23.15 13.27
CA GLY A 85 -6.73 24.30 13.97
C GLY A 85 -5.30 24.07 14.43
N ARG A 86 -4.89 24.81 15.47
CA ARG A 86 -3.52 24.85 16.01
C ARG A 86 -3.45 24.59 17.51
N GLY A 87 -4.58 24.41 18.16
CA GLY A 87 -4.69 24.06 19.57
C GLY A 87 -4.25 22.61 19.85
N PRO A 88 -4.26 22.21 21.13
CA PRO A 88 -4.03 20.82 21.51
C PRO A 88 -5.05 19.91 20.81
N ASN A 89 -4.57 18.81 20.24
CA ASN A 89 -5.39 17.81 19.53
C ASN A 89 -6.14 18.35 18.30
N GLU A 90 -5.68 19.48 17.74
CA GLU A 90 -6.16 20.02 16.47
C GLU A 90 -5.16 19.75 15.35
N PHE A 91 -5.64 19.69 14.12
CA PHE A 91 -4.84 19.36 12.94
C PHE A 91 -5.05 20.40 11.84
N LEU A 92 -4.02 20.67 11.05
CA LEU A 92 -4.09 21.64 9.96
C LEU A 92 -4.48 20.99 8.63
N TYR A 93 -3.82 19.87 8.32
CA TYR A 93 -4.04 19.10 7.10
C TYR A 93 -3.38 17.73 7.23
N ILE A 94 -4.14 16.66 7.10
CA ILE A 94 -3.62 15.29 7.12
C ILE A 94 -3.11 14.94 5.73
N SER A 95 -1.80 14.80 5.57
CA SER A 95 -1.17 14.45 4.29
C SER A 95 -0.97 12.96 4.10
N ASP A 96 -0.95 12.20 5.19
CA ASP A 96 -0.83 10.74 5.15
C ASP A 96 -1.42 10.15 6.43
N ALA A 97 -2.03 8.98 6.33
CA ALA A 97 -2.55 8.23 7.46
C ALA A 97 -2.55 6.74 7.15
N TYR A 98 -2.14 5.93 8.13
CA TYR A 98 -2.09 4.48 7.98
C TYR A 98 -2.19 3.79 9.34
N SER A 99 -2.60 2.53 9.35
CA SER A 99 -2.59 1.70 10.55
C SER A 99 -1.41 0.71 10.57
N ASP A 100 -0.99 0.35 11.78
CA ASP A 100 -0.18 -0.82 12.08
C ASP A 100 -1.05 -1.77 12.92
N ASP A 101 -1.74 -2.70 12.26
CA ASP A 101 -2.71 -3.61 12.88
C ASP A 101 -2.07 -4.49 13.96
N TYR A 102 -0.79 -4.86 13.80
CA TYR A 102 -0.05 -5.65 14.79
C TYR A 102 0.14 -4.89 16.11
N LYS A 103 0.34 -3.57 16.03
CA LYS A 103 0.49 -2.70 17.20
C LYS A 103 -0.81 -2.03 17.65
N GLU A 104 -1.90 -2.21 16.91
CA GLU A 104 -3.17 -1.52 17.10
C GLU A 104 -3.01 0.01 17.23
N VAL A 105 -2.25 0.62 16.32
CA VAL A 105 -2.06 2.08 16.27
C VAL A 105 -2.34 2.64 14.89
N VAL A 106 -2.88 3.86 14.86
CA VAL A 106 -2.95 4.70 13.66
C VAL A 106 -1.86 5.75 13.74
N THR A 107 -1.15 5.93 12.63
CA THR A 107 -0.22 7.04 12.44
C THR A 107 -0.87 8.09 11.56
N ILE A 108 -0.82 9.35 11.98
CA ILE A 108 -1.36 10.51 11.27
C ILE A 108 -0.24 11.50 11.03
N VAL A 109 -0.04 11.91 9.79
CA VAL A 109 0.99 12.88 9.40
C VAL A 109 0.32 14.19 9.03
N ASP A 110 0.65 15.25 9.77
CA ASP A 110 0.29 16.62 9.46
C ASP A 110 1.56 17.39 9.06
N VAL A 111 1.81 17.47 7.76
CA VAL A 111 2.98 18.18 7.19
C VAL A 111 2.93 19.69 7.41
N ASN A 112 1.75 20.28 7.61
CA ASN A 112 1.61 21.72 7.81
C ASN A 112 1.97 22.12 9.23
N SER A 113 1.62 21.30 10.22
CA SER A 113 2.08 21.48 11.61
C SER A 113 3.41 20.80 11.93
N LYS A 114 3.98 20.06 10.96
CA LYS A 114 5.21 19.25 11.07
C LYS A 114 5.13 18.26 12.23
N ASN A 115 3.95 17.69 12.43
CA ASN A 115 3.67 16.73 13.48
C ASN A 115 3.31 15.37 12.90
N VAL A 116 3.72 14.33 13.60
CA VAL A 116 3.31 12.96 13.34
C VAL A 116 2.74 12.40 14.63
N TYR A 117 1.50 11.94 14.59
CA TYR A 117 0.78 11.43 15.75
C TYR A 117 0.69 9.92 15.64
N SER A 118 0.97 9.22 16.74
CA SER A 118 0.66 7.80 16.90
C SER A 118 -0.41 7.68 17.97
N ILE A 119 -1.55 7.12 17.59
CA ILE A 119 -2.77 7.06 18.40
C ILE A 119 -3.22 5.61 18.47
N SER A 120 -3.51 5.10 19.67
CA SER A 120 -3.99 3.73 19.81
C SER A 120 -5.39 3.56 19.23
N TYR A 121 -5.76 2.33 18.86
CA TYR A 121 -7.12 2.03 18.42
C TYR A 121 -8.13 2.37 19.50
N ASP A 122 -7.82 2.06 20.77
CA ASP A 122 -8.74 2.30 21.87
C ASP A 122 -8.97 3.80 22.12
N ASP A 123 -7.93 4.64 22.01
CA ASP A 123 -8.06 6.10 22.09
C ASP A 123 -8.96 6.63 20.97
N ILE A 124 -8.78 6.17 19.72
CA ILE A 124 -9.62 6.56 18.57
C ILE A 124 -11.07 6.12 18.76
N LEU A 125 -11.29 4.88 19.21
CA LEU A 125 -12.63 4.33 19.45
C LEU A 125 -13.39 5.09 20.54
N ASN A 126 -12.67 5.66 21.50
CA ASN A 126 -13.19 6.56 22.53
C ASN A 126 -13.25 8.03 22.09
N CYS A 127 -12.79 8.35 20.88
CA CYS A 127 -12.63 9.71 20.37
C CYS A 127 -11.79 10.61 21.28
N ASP A 128 -10.82 10.02 21.99
CA ASP A 128 -9.90 10.71 22.87
C ASP A 128 -8.53 10.86 22.19
N LEU A 129 -8.04 12.09 22.12
CA LEU A 129 -6.75 12.41 21.52
C LEU A 129 -5.71 12.83 22.56
N ALA A 130 -6.06 12.88 23.85
CA ALA A 130 -5.18 13.35 24.91
C ALA A 130 -3.91 12.49 25.07
N ASN A 131 -4.00 11.19 24.77
CA ASN A 131 -2.89 10.25 24.86
C ASN A 131 -2.09 10.11 23.55
N ALA A 132 -2.43 10.88 22.52
CA ALA A 132 -1.75 10.80 21.23
C ALA A 132 -0.25 11.09 21.40
N LYS A 133 0.59 10.11 21.04
CA LYS A 133 2.03 10.31 21.03
C LYS A 133 2.42 11.19 19.85
N GLN A 134 2.84 12.40 20.15
CA GLN A 134 3.28 13.36 19.15
C GLN A 134 4.80 13.26 18.92
N LEU A 135 5.19 13.11 17.67
CA LEU A 135 6.56 13.21 17.17
C LEU A 135 6.66 14.42 16.24
N LYS A 136 7.85 15.03 16.17
CA LYS A 136 8.13 16.03 15.14
C LYS A 136 8.58 15.33 13.87
N LEU A 137 8.01 15.76 12.74
CA LEU A 137 8.50 15.34 11.43
C LEU A 137 9.96 15.84 11.29
N PRO A 138 10.93 14.97 10.98
CA PRO A 138 12.31 15.37 10.83
C PRO A 138 12.48 16.47 9.78
N THR A 139 13.27 17.50 10.09
CA THR A 139 13.47 18.66 9.20
C THR A 139 14.19 18.32 7.89
N SER A 140 14.88 17.17 7.84
CA SER A 140 15.46 16.63 6.62
C SER A 140 14.42 16.11 5.62
N ILE A 141 13.19 15.82 6.07
CA ILE A 141 12.07 15.46 5.19
C ILE A 141 11.40 16.76 4.74
N THR A 142 11.88 17.31 3.64
CA THR A 142 11.42 18.60 3.09
C THR A 142 10.13 18.46 2.29
N ILE A 143 10.09 17.48 1.39
CA ILE A 143 8.95 17.16 0.54
C ILE A 143 8.89 15.64 0.32
N SER A 144 7.70 15.06 0.44
CA SER A 144 7.50 13.61 0.39
C SER A 144 6.10 13.25 -0.08
N THR A 145 5.93 12.02 -0.56
CA THR A 145 4.61 11.41 -0.80
C THR A 145 4.08 10.77 0.49
N MET A 146 4.16 9.45 0.58
CA MET A 146 3.83 8.65 1.76
C MET A 146 5.04 8.58 2.70
N ILE A 147 4.76 8.49 3.99
CA ILE A 147 5.75 8.38 5.08
C ILE A 147 5.39 7.17 5.93
N ARG A 148 6.37 6.34 6.27
CA ARG A 148 6.24 5.23 7.22
C ARG A 148 7.29 5.34 8.31
N ILE A 149 6.85 5.25 9.56
CA ILE A 149 7.73 5.03 10.71
C ILE A 149 8.12 3.56 10.75
N THR A 150 9.42 3.29 10.76
CA THR A 150 9.99 1.95 10.87
C THR A 150 10.70 1.77 12.22
N SER A 151 11.14 0.56 12.54
CA SER A 151 11.97 0.33 13.74
C SER A 151 13.33 1.02 13.67
N ASN A 152 13.87 1.28 12.47
CA ASN A 152 15.14 1.97 12.27
C ASN A 152 15.01 3.48 11.99
N GLY A 153 13.80 4.01 11.81
CA GLY A 153 13.58 5.44 11.59
C GLY A 153 12.37 5.74 10.71
N TRP A 154 12.60 6.35 9.55
CA TRP A 154 11.56 6.78 8.63
C TRP A 154 11.88 6.29 7.22
N VAL A 155 10.85 5.89 6.48
CA VAL A 155 10.92 5.65 5.04
C VAL A 155 9.86 6.50 4.35
N TYR A 156 10.22 7.19 3.28
CA TYR A 156 9.30 8.06 2.57
C TYR A 156 9.59 8.13 1.08
N GLY A 157 8.54 8.35 0.29
CA GLY A 157 8.66 8.58 -1.14
C GLY A 157 9.26 9.96 -1.39
N ASP A 158 10.32 10.01 -2.17
CA ASP A 158 11.08 11.24 -2.38
C ASP A 158 10.47 12.08 -3.48
N LEU A 159 10.05 13.30 -3.13
CA LEU A 159 9.55 14.27 -4.10
C LEU A 159 10.62 15.27 -4.58
N THR A 160 11.88 15.11 -4.16
CA THR A 160 13.01 15.90 -4.67
C THR A 160 13.59 15.34 -5.97
N GLY A 161 13.29 14.10 -6.35
CA GLY A 161 13.80 13.46 -7.57
C GLY A 161 15.21 12.87 -7.44
N ASP A 162 15.78 12.89 -6.24
CA ASP A 162 17.09 12.33 -5.92
C ASP A 162 17.05 10.79 -5.88
N ALA A 163 15.95 10.21 -5.41
CA ALA A 163 15.71 8.78 -5.32
C ALA A 163 14.23 8.45 -5.56
N MET A 164 13.86 7.17 -5.59
CA MET A 164 12.43 6.80 -5.53
C MET A 164 11.94 6.88 -4.09
N VAL A 165 12.75 6.37 -3.17
CA VAL A 165 12.45 6.30 -1.74
C VAL A 165 13.71 6.65 -0.96
N MET A 166 13.50 7.35 0.16
CA MET A 166 14.54 7.74 1.09
C MET A 166 14.28 7.08 2.43
N GLN A 167 15.34 6.59 3.06
CA GLN A 167 15.29 6.08 4.42
C GLN A 167 16.16 6.95 5.32
N LEU A 168 15.55 7.55 6.34
CA LEU A 168 16.22 8.33 7.36
C LEU A 168 16.30 7.49 8.63
N ALA A 169 17.50 7.01 8.94
CA ALA A 169 17.76 6.25 10.16
C ALA A 169 17.71 7.16 11.41
N LYS A 170 17.46 6.56 12.57
CA LYS A 170 17.40 7.27 13.87
C LYS A 170 18.69 8.04 14.22
N ASN A 171 19.84 7.59 13.73
CA ASN A 171 21.13 8.26 13.92
C ASN A 171 21.36 9.43 12.93
N GLY A 172 20.40 9.73 12.06
CA GLY A 172 20.49 10.78 11.05
C GLY A 172 21.06 10.33 9.70
N ASN A 173 21.52 9.09 9.57
CA ASN A 173 22.01 8.58 8.29
C ASN A 173 20.86 8.48 7.27
N VAL A 174 21.15 8.87 6.03
CA VAL A 174 20.19 8.82 4.93
C VAL A 174 20.64 7.78 3.91
N LEU A 175 19.77 6.83 3.61
CA LEU A 175 19.93 5.85 2.55
C LEU A 175 18.99 6.20 1.40
N LYS A 176 19.52 6.15 0.18
CA LYS A 176 18.76 6.39 -1.05
C LYS A 176 18.44 5.05 -1.70
N PHE A 177 17.17 4.74 -1.88
CA PHE A 177 16.74 3.60 -2.67
C PHE A 177 16.36 4.06 -4.08
N ASP A 178 17.24 3.77 -5.04
CA ASP A 178 17.07 4.15 -6.44
C ASP A 178 17.32 2.95 -7.37
N HIS A 179 16.25 2.21 -7.67
CA HIS A 179 16.20 1.13 -8.66
C HIS A 179 15.25 1.49 -9.81
N GLN A 180 15.28 2.75 -10.23
CA GLN A 180 14.39 3.30 -11.26
C GLN A 180 14.40 2.48 -12.55
N PRO A 181 13.22 2.13 -13.07
CA PRO A 181 13.08 1.67 -14.44
C PRO A 181 13.63 2.71 -15.42
N LYS A 182 14.42 2.25 -16.40
CA LYS A 182 15.02 3.15 -17.40
C LYS A 182 13.96 3.71 -18.33
N LEU A 183 13.97 5.03 -18.48
CA LEU A 183 13.22 5.73 -19.52
C LEU A 183 14.09 5.92 -20.77
N PRO A 184 13.51 5.90 -21.98
CA PRO A 184 14.24 6.14 -23.23
C PRO A 184 14.56 7.63 -23.47
N TYR A 185 14.22 8.50 -22.53
CA TYR A 185 14.41 9.94 -22.58
C TYR A 185 14.75 10.48 -21.18
N SER A 186 15.29 11.70 -21.12
CA SER A 186 15.59 12.37 -19.86
C SER A 186 14.39 13.12 -19.30
N LEU A 187 14.34 13.20 -17.98
CA LEU A 187 13.39 14.02 -17.22
C LEU A 187 14.16 15.06 -16.42
N ASN A 188 13.55 16.23 -16.22
CA ASN A 188 14.02 17.14 -15.18
C ASN A 188 13.77 16.54 -13.78
N GLN A 189 14.40 17.12 -12.77
CA GLN A 189 14.37 16.62 -11.41
C GLN A 189 12.95 16.52 -10.82
N ASN A 190 12.10 17.53 -11.04
CA ASN A 190 10.73 17.54 -10.54
C ASN A 190 9.89 16.44 -11.19
N THR A 191 9.91 16.33 -12.53
CA THR A 191 9.16 15.29 -13.24
C THR A 191 9.66 13.90 -12.90
N LYS A 192 10.97 13.73 -12.69
CA LYS A 192 11.56 12.47 -12.25
C LYS A 192 10.93 11.99 -10.92
N ALA A 193 10.73 12.90 -9.98
CA ALA A 193 10.11 12.58 -8.69
C ALA A 193 8.67 12.02 -8.84
N TYR A 194 7.88 12.59 -9.76
CA TYR A 194 6.52 12.12 -10.04
C TYR A 194 6.49 10.88 -10.95
N ALA A 195 7.47 10.72 -11.84
CA ALA A 195 7.57 9.54 -12.69
C ALA A 195 7.76 8.26 -11.87
N TYR A 196 8.50 8.36 -10.76
CA TYR A 196 8.75 7.25 -9.84
C TYR A 196 7.93 7.35 -8.55
N TYR A 197 6.80 8.07 -8.59
CA TYR A 197 5.86 8.13 -7.49
C TYR A 197 5.46 6.72 -7.05
N SER A 198 5.52 6.45 -5.75
CA SER A 198 5.30 5.11 -5.19
C SER A 198 4.30 5.11 -4.05
N ALA A 199 3.49 4.05 -3.99
CA ALA A 199 2.82 3.65 -2.76
C ALA A 199 3.81 2.91 -1.85
N ILE A 200 3.72 3.15 -0.54
CA ILE A 200 4.66 2.60 0.44
C ILE A 200 3.88 1.94 1.59
N ALA A 201 4.30 0.74 1.98
CA ALA A 201 3.85 0.10 3.21
C ALA A 201 5.05 -0.37 4.04
N TYR A 202 4.91 -0.35 5.35
CA TYR A 202 5.88 -0.96 6.26
C TYR A 202 5.19 -2.04 7.07
N ASN A 203 5.72 -3.26 7.01
CA ASN A 203 5.27 -4.36 7.83
C ASN A 203 6.14 -4.45 9.07
N SER A 204 5.56 -4.13 10.23
CA SER A 204 6.28 -4.08 11.51
C SER A 204 6.60 -5.44 12.11
N ALA A 205 5.86 -6.49 11.74
CA ALA A 205 6.11 -7.86 12.19
C ALA A 205 7.31 -8.49 11.44
N LEU A 206 7.47 -8.16 10.16
CA LEU A 206 8.53 -8.70 9.30
C LEU A 206 9.72 -7.75 9.12
N ASN A 207 9.62 -6.50 9.61
CA ASN A 207 10.58 -5.42 9.39
C ASN A 207 10.96 -5.26 7.91
N LYS A 208 9.92 -5.23 7.05
CA LYS A 208 10.07 -5.06 5.60
C LYS A 208 9.27 -3.88 5.12
N THR A 209 9.84 -3.16 4.15
CA THR A 209 9.15 -2.07 3.45
C THR A 209 8.79 -2.54 2.04
N ILE A 210 7.57 -2.23 1.62
CA ILE A 210 7.13 -2.37 0.24
C ILE A 210 7.14 -1.01 -0.43
N VAL A 211 7.69 -0.95 -1.64
CA VAL A 211 7.69 0.22 -2.53
C VAL A 211 7.10 -0.20 -3.86
N ALA A 212 5.88 0.24 -4.16
CA ALA A 212 5.18 -0.11 -5.39
C ALA A 212 5.05 1.12 -6.30
N LEU A 213 5.59 1.06 -7.52
CA LEU A 213 5.59 2.19 -8.43
C LEU A 213 4.21 2.39 -9.07
N ARG A 214 3.78 3.65 -9.16
CA ARG A 214 2.47 4.01 -9.73
C ARG A 214 2.39 3.74 -11.23
N TYR A 215 3.42 4.15 -11.98
CA TYR A 215 3.43 4.13 -13.44
C TYR A 215 4.29 3.02 -14.04
N PHE A 216 4.77 2.09 -13.22
CA PHE A 216 5.55 0.94 -13.67
C PHE A 216 5.09 -0.32 -12.92
N PRO A 217 5.15 -1.51 -13.54
CA PRO A 217 4.66 -2.74 -12.94
C PRO A 217 5.65 -3.34 -11.93
N TYR A 218 6.40 -2.51 -11.19
CA TYR A 218 7.43 -2.97 -10.27
C TYR A 218 7.04 -2.69 -8.83
N VAL A 219 7.20 -3.72 -8.00
CA VAL A 219 7.13 -3.64 -6.55
C VAL A 219 8.42 -4.15 -5.98
N TYR A 220 9.03 -3.37 -5.10
CA TYR A 220 10.28 -3.68 -4.42
C TYR A 220 10.00 -3.99 -2.96
N ILE A 221 10.57 -5.07 -2.47
CA ILE A 221 10.58 -5.43 -1.05
C ILE A 221 11.96 -5.09 -0.52
N LEU A 222 12.03 -4.24 0.49
CA LEU A 222 13.25 -3.82 1.14
C LEU A 222 13.34 -4.45 2.54
N ASN A 223 14.54 -4.85 2.92
CA ASN A 223 14.84 -5.15 4.31
C ASN A 223 14.95 -3.85 5.13
N GLU A 224 14.93 -3.97 6.45
CA GLU A 224 15.02 -2.83 7.37
C GLU A 224 16.30 -1.99 7.19
N ASP A 225 17.40 -2.59 6.72
CA ASP A 225 18.66 -1.91 6.43
C ASP A 225 18.67 -1.19 5.07
N GLY A 226 17.54 -1.20 4.35
CA GLY A 226 17.38 -0.58 3.04
C GLY A 226 17.86 -1.44 1.86
N THR A 227 18.39 -2.64 2.11
CA THR A 227 18.80 -3.55 1.03
C THR A 227 17.60 -4.14 0.31
N LEU A 228 17.71 -4.29 -1.02
CA LEU A 228 16.68 -4.95 -1.83
C LEU A 228 16.60 -6.44 -1.49
N TYR A 229 15.44 -6.87 -0.98
CA TYR A 229 15.13 -8.27 -0.73
C TYR A 229 14.60 -8.96 -2.00
N LYS A 230 13.61 -8.34 -2.66
CA LYS A 230 12.93 -8.94 -3.82
C LYS A 230 12.36 -7.85 -4.73
N THR A 231 12.31 -8.14 -6.02
CA THR A 231 11.52 -7.39 -7.00
C THR A 231 10.38 -8.27 -7.52
N ILE A 232 9.16 -7.75 -7.50
CA ILE A 232 7.96 -8.33 -8.11
C ILE A 232 7.65 -7.52 -9.36
N LYS A 233 7.36 -8.22 -10.46
CA LYS A 233 6.85 -7.62 -11.69
C LYS A 233 5.39 -8.01 -11.85
N THR A 234 4.46 -7.06 -11.76
CA THR A 234 3.02 -7.33 -11.73
C THR A 234 2.45 -7.73 -13.10
N THR A 235 3.13 -7.35 -14.19
CA THR A 235 2.84 -7.81 -15.55
C THR A 235 4.11 -7.88 -16.37
N GLU A 236 4.23 -8.89 -17.24
CA GLU A 236 5.38 -9.00 -18.14
C GLU A 236 5.39 -7.94 -19.23
N LYS A 237 4.21 -7.56 -19.71
CA LYS A 237 4.02 -6.59 -20.79
C LYS A 237 3.56 -5.26 -20.20
N TYR A 238 4.36 -4.22 -20.41
CA TYR A 238 3.99 -2.86 -20.06
C TYR A 238 4.53 -1.88 -21.08
N GLU A 239 3.82 -0.77 -21.23
CA GLU A 239 4.28 0.38 -22.01
C GLU A 239 4.96 1.37 -21.08
N VAL A 240 6.06 1.98 -21.56
CA VAL A 240 6.76 3.00 -20.79
C VAL A 240 5.87 4.25 -20.72
N PRO A 241 5.57 4.79 -19.51
CA PRO A 241 4.74 5.98 -19.38
C PRO A 241 5.42 7.16 -20.08
N ILE A 242 4.65 8.06 -20.72
CA ILE A 242 5.21 9.17 -21.51
C ILE A 242 4.97 10.50 -20.81
N PHE A 243 6.02 11.20 -20.38
CA PHE A 243 5.93 12.51 -19.73
C PHE A 243 6.30 13.63 -20.72
N LYS A 244 5.33 14.10 -21.52
CA LYS A 244 5.55 15.13 -22.54
C LYS A 244 5.97 16.46 -21.90
N ASN A 245 6.99 17.11 -22.45
CA ASN A 245 7.46 18.44 -22.04
C ASN A 245 7.72 18.57 -20.52
N ASN A 246 8.17 17.50 -19.85
CA ASN A 246 8.34 17.49 -18.39
C ASN A 246 7.06 17.80 -17.59
N SER A 247 5.88 17.42 -18.10
CA SER A 247 4.65 17.38 -17.31
C SER A 247 4.82 16.50 -16.07
N LEU A 248 4.24 16.88 -14.94
CA LEU A 248 4.25 16.06 -13.71
C LEU A 248 3.36 14.81 -13.85
N LEU A 249 2.33 14.89 -14.69
CA LEU A 249 1.48 13.76 -15.04
C LEU A 249 1.93 13.15 -16.37
N PRO A 250 1.87 11.82 -16.53
CA PRO A 250 2.17 11.17 -17.79
C PRO A 250 1.05 11.41 -18.81
N SER A 251 1.22 10.92 -20.03
CA SER A 251 0.18 10.95 -21.05
C SER A 251 -1.07 10.22 -20.59
N ALA A 252 -2.22 10.67 -21.07
CA ALA A 252 -3.53 10.11 -20.79
C ALA A 252 -3.59 8.57 -20.99
N SER A 253 -2.85 8.03 -21.96
CA SER A 253 -2.77 6.58 -22.25
C SER A 253 -1.88 5.77 -21.30
N SER A 254 -1.13 6.42 -20.41
CA SER A 254 -0.18 5.72 -19.52
C SER A 254 -0.93 4.93 -18.46
N MET A 255 -0.51 3.68 -18.24
CA MET A 255 -1.15 2.78 -17.28
C MET A 255 -0.78 3.14 -15.83
N ILE A 256 -1.74 2.96 -14.93
CA ILE A 256 -1.54 2.99 -13.48
C ILE A 256 -1.51 1.55 -12.97
N TYR A 257 -0.35 1.13 -12.47
CA TYR A 257 -0.09 -0.23 -11.98
C TYR A 257 -0.26 -0.38 -10.47
N CYS A 258 -0.13 0.72 -9.73
CA CYS A 258 -0.33 0.72 -8.29
C CYS A 258 -0.86 2.07 -7.82
N TRP A 259 -1.93 2.00 -7.05
CA TRP A 259 -2.47 3.14 -6.33
C TRP A 259 -2.10 3.10 -4.85
N GLU A 260 -2.28 1.94 -4.22
CA GLU A 260 -2.05 1.73 -2.80
C GLU A 260 -1.47 0.32 -2.57
N VAL A 261 -0.79 0.13 -1.43
CA VAL A 261 -0.24 -1.15 -1.02
C VAL A 261 -0.47 -1.39 0.47
N HIS A 262 -0.91 -2.59 0.81
CA HIS A 262 -1.10 -3.06 2.19
C HIS A 262 -0.40 -4.39 2.40
N THR A 263 -0.11 -4.72 3.65
CA THR A 263 0.61 -5.94 3.98
C THR A 263 0.05 -6.60 5.22
N THR A 264 0.10 -7.93 5.25
CA THR A 264 -0.02 -8.75 6.45
C THR A 264 1.27 -9.57 6.62
N GLU A 265 1.36 -10.35 7.69
CA GLU A 265 2.47 -11.31 7.86
C GLU A 265 2.55 -12.35 6.73
N LYS A 266 1.45 -12.57 5.98
CA LYS A 266 1.39 -13.59 4.92
C LYS A 266 1.42 -13.02 3.52
N HIS A 267 0.78 -11.87 3.32
CA HIS A 267 0.47 -11.38 1.97
C HIS A 267 0.75 -9.90 1.79
N ILE A 268 1.01 -9.53 0.55
CA ILE A 268 1.11 -8.16 0.05
C ILE A 268 -0.10 -7.95 -0.87
N TYR A 269 -0.87 -6.90 -0.61
CA TYR A 269 -2.05 -6.51 -1.38
C TYR A 269 -1.72 -5.23 -2.15
N ILE A 270 -1.77 -5.30 -3.47
CA ILE A 270 -1.52 -4.16 -4.35
C ILE A 270 -2.87 -3.75 -4.94
N GLY A 271 -3.33 -2.55 -4.59
CA GLY A 271 -4.44 -1.90 -5.29
C GLY A 271 -3.95 -1.50 -6.68
N ASN A 272 -4.22 -2.35 -7.66
CA ASN A 272 -3.88 -2.14 -9.05
C ASN A 272 -5.14 -1.65 -9.79
N ALA A 273 -5.15 -0.38 -10.14
CA ALA A 273 -6.28 0.16 -10.88
C ALA A 273 -6.41 -0.52 -12.25
N GLY A 274 -5.28 -0.88 -12.90
CA GLY A 274 -5.32 -1.52 -14.23
C GLY A 274 -5.96 -0.63 -15.29
N ILE A 275 -6.03 0.67 -15.00
CA ILE A 275 -6.63 1.72 -15.83
C ILE A 275 -5.54 2.66 -16.33
N THR A 276 -5.89 3.43 -17.34
CA THR A 276 -5.10 4.53 -17.88
C THR A 276 -5.22 5.79 -17.01
N GLN A 277 -4.26 6.71 -17.15
CA GLN A 277 -4.33 8.04 -16.54
C GLN A 277 -5.60 8.81 -16.96
N ALA A 278 -6.06 8.63 -18.20
CA ALA A 278 -7.29 9.24 -18.70
C ALA A 278 -8.53 8.72 -17.98
N GLU A 279 -8.59 7.41 -17.75
CA GLU A 279 -9.69 6.78 -17.00
C GLU A 279 -9.65 7.24 -15.55
N PHE A 280 -8.47 7.30 -14.94
CA PHE A 280 -8.30 7.79 -13.57
C PHE A 280 -8.83 9.21 -13.34
N GLU A 281 -8.76 10.06 -14.36
CA GLU A 281 -9.26 11.44 -14.32
C GLU A 281 -10.78 11.56 -14.56
N GLN A 282 -11.49 10.45 -14.82
CA GLN A 282 -12.95 10.44 -14.96
C GLN A 282 -13.64 10.29 -13.61
N ASP A 283 -14.84 10.87 -13.50
CA ASP A 283 -15.65 10.82 -12.27
C ASP A 283 -16.07 9.38 -11.89
N GLU A 284 -16.23 8.50 -12.89
CA GLU A 284 -16.62 7.10 -12.72
C GLU A 284 -15.52 6.15 -13.23
N LEU A 285 -14.87 5.44 -12.31
CA LEU A 285 -13.84 4.45 -12.63
C LEU A 285 -14.44 3.04 -12.77
N ASN A 286 -14.17 2.41 -13.91
CA ASN A 286 -14.60 1.04 -14.20
C ASN A 286 -13.68 0.02 -13.51
N GLY A 287 -14.08 -0.42 -12.32
CA GLY A 287 -13.42 -1.53 -11.62
C GLY A 287 -11.98 -1.27 -11.17
N THR A 288 -11.51 -2.06 -10.21
CA THR A 288 -10.09 -2.15 -9.84
C THR A 288 -9.72 -3.62 -9.67
N SER A 289 -8.43 -3.92 -9.78
CA SER A 289 -7.88 -5.22 -9.43
C SER A 289 -7.06 -5.12 -8.15
N ILE A 290 -7.26 -6.03 -7.21
CA ILE A 290 -6.40 -6.16 -6.04
C ILE A 290 -5.55 -7.40 -6.26
N LEU A 291 -4.27 -7.19 -6.52
CA LEU A 291 -3.32 -8.28 -6.72
C LEU A 291 -2.78 -8.72 -5.36
N VAL A 292 -2.78 -10.02 -5.12
CA VAL A 292 -2.32 -10.61 -3.86
C VAL A 292 -1.07 -11.43 -4.11
N TYR A 293 0.00 -11.11 -3.42
CA TYR A 293 1.28 -11.81 -3.49
C TYR A 293 1.66 -12.37 -2.13
N ASP A 294 2.41 -13.46 -2.12
CA ASP A 294 3.20 -13.84 -0.94
C ASP A 294 4.48 -13.00 -0.86
N TRP A 295 5.21 -13.15 0.24
CA TRP A 295 6.48 -12.45 0.47
C TRP A 295 7.64 -12.94 -0.41
N ASP A 296 7.49 -14.09 -1.07
CA ASP A 296 8.47 -14.61 -2.04
C ASP A 296 8.23 -14.07 -3.45
N GLY A 297 7.13 -13.34 -3.65
CA GLY A 297 6.76 -12.68 -4.90
C GLY A 297 5.90 -13.53 -5.82
N ASN A 298 5.34 -14.63 -5.35
CA ASN A 298 4.39 -15.43 -6.12
C ASN A 298 3.00 -14.79 -6.01
N GLN A 299 2.33 -14.62 -7.14
CA GLN A 299 0.95 -14.15 -7.14
C GLN A 299 0.02 -15.27 -6.70
N ILE A 300 -0.72 -15.04 -5.62
CA ILE A 300 -1.64 -15.99 -5.00
C ILE A 300 -3.03 -15.87 -5.63
N SER A 301 -3.50 -14.63 -5.83
CA SER A 301 -4.81 -14.37 -6.39
C SER A 301 -4.94 -12.96 -6.96
N GLU A 302 -6.04 -12.72 -7.64
CA GLU A 302 -6.51 -11.42 -8.10
C GLU A 302 -7.98 -11.26 -7.71
N ILE A 303 -8.34 -10.13 -7.12
CA ILE A 303 -9.74 -9.76 -6.84
C ILE A 303 -10.09 -8.61 -7.77
N LYS A 304 -10.98 -8.86 -8.72
CA LYS A 304 -11.52 -7.85 -9.63
C LYS A 304 -12.85 -7.34 -9.10
N THR A 305 -13.05 -6.04 -9.23
CA THR A 305 -14.26 -5.38 -8.76
C THR A 305 -14.99 -4.75 -9.93
N ASP A 306 -16.31 -4.62 -9.79
CA ASP A 306 -17.15 -3.88 -10.73
C ASP A 306 -17.08 -2.34 -10.52
N PHE A 307 -16.29 -1.89 -9.53
CA PHE A 307 -16.10 -0.47 -9.23
C PHE A 307 -14.71 -0.20 -8.63
N ALA A 308 -14.03 0.89 -9.03
CA ALA A 308 -12.70 1.20 -8.51
C ALA A 308 -12.73 1.88 -7.14
N PHE A 309 -11.82 1.51 -6.25
CA PHE A 309 -11.69 2.14 -4.95
C PHE A 309 -10.59 3.21 -4.96
N ALA A 310 -10.89 4.39 -4.43
CA ALA A 310 -9.92 5.46 -4.26
C ALA A 310 -9.03 5.27 -3.02
N ASN A 311 -9.51 4.55 -2.01
CA ASN A 311 -8.76 4.16 -0.81
C ASN A 311 -9.24 2.78 -0.37
N LEU A 312 -8.37 1.99 0.25
CA LEU A 312 -8.72 0.66 0.75
C LEU A 312 -8.47 0.54 2.26
N ALA A 313 -9.37 -0.15 2.96
CA ALA A 313 -9.20 -0.56 4.34
C ALA A 313 -9.54 -2.03 4.50
N PHE A 314 -8.68 -2.78 5.15
CA PHE A 314 -8.77 -4.23 5.20
C PHE A 314 -9.28 -4.70 6.55
N ASP A 315 -10.36 -5.49 6.52
CA ASP A 315 -10.87 -6.26 7.63
C ASP A 315 -10.54 -7.74 7.37
N PHE A 316 -9.32 -8.12 7.78
CA PHE A 316 -8.85 -9.49 7.63
C PHE A 316 -9.65 -10.48 8.47
N LYS A 317 -10.20 -10.04 9.61
CA LYS A 317 -10.95 -10.90 10.55
C LYS A 317 -12.29 -11.35 9.97
N ASN A 318 -13.04 -10.41 9.41
CA ASN A 318 -14.36 -10.70 8.81
C ASN A 318 -14.28 -10.86 7.29
N LYS A 319 -13.06 -10.91 6.73
CA LYS A 319 -12.79 -11.11 5.30
C LYS A 319 -13.51 -10.08 4.43
N LYS A 320 -13.29 -8.80 4.71
CA LYS A 320 -13.82 -7.69 3.93
C LYS A 320 -12.73 -6.70 3.57
N ILE A 321 -12.92 -6.05 2.43
CA ILE A 321 -12.17 -4.86 2.05
C ILE A 321 -13.20 -3.75 1.91
N TYR A 322 -13.01 -2.70 2.68
CA TYR A 322 -13.76 -1.46 2.58
C TYR A 322 -13.02 -0.51 1.65
N GLY A 323 -13.75 0.32 0.93
CA GLY A 323 -13.14 1.36 0.13
C GLY A 323 -14.07 2.51 -0.17
N SER A 324 -13.47 3.65 -0.52
CA SER A 324 -14.20 4.85 -0.94
C SER A 324 -14.38 4.90 -2.46
N SER A 325 -15.54 5.34 -2.90
CA SER A 325 -16.01 5.50 -4.28
C SER A 325 -16.36 6.97 -4.51
N THR A 326 -16.00 7.51 -5.67
CA THR A 326 -16.30 8.89 -6.08
C THR A 326 -17.64 9.04 -6.79
N LYS A 327 -18.38 7.94 -7.03
CA LYS A 327 -19.60 7.93 -7.85
C LYS A 327 -20.72 8.80 -7.30
N ASP A 328 -20.79 8.91 -5.98
CA ASP A 328 -21.72 9.77 -5.28
C ASP A 328 -20.96 10.41 -4.12
N MET A 329 -20.84 11.74 -4.17
CA MET A 329 -20.18 12.52 -3.11
C MET A 329 -20.77 12.24 -1.72
N TYR A 330 -21.99 11.69 -1.64
CA TYR A 330 -22.69 11.41 -0.40
C TYR A 330 -22.73 9.92 -0.03
N HIS A 331 -22.45 8.99 -0.94
CA HIS A 331 -22.49 7.53 -0.69
C HIS A 331 -21.17 6.85 -1.07
N CYS A 332 -20.09 7.38 -0.52
CA CYS A 332 -18.75 7.03 -0.95
C CYS A 332 -18.23 5.71 -0.36
N VAL A 333 -18.72 5.21 0.78
CA VAL A 333 -18.11 4.02 1.41
C VAL A 333 -18.80 2.74 0.97
N SER A 334 -18.03 1.77 0.49
CA SER A 334 -18.53 0.45 0.09
C SER A 334 -17.59 -0.66 0.55
N TRP A 335 -17.98 -1.92 0.34
CA TRP A 335 -17.13 -3.07 0.67
C TRP A 335 -17.27 -4.22 -0.34
N ILE A 336 -16.24 -5.06 -0.39
CA ILE A 336 -16.20 -6.34 -1.10
C ILE A 336 -15.69 -7.46 -0.19
N PRO A 337 -16.00 -8.73 -0.48
CA PRO A 337 -15.36 -9.87 0.18
C PRO A 337 -13.86 -9.92 -0.07
N LEU A 338 -13.08 -10.19 0.98
CA LEU A 338 -11.67 -10.56 0.88
C LEU A 338 -11.56 -12.08 0.69
N ARG A 339 -11.40 -12.55 -0.55
CA ARG A 339 -11.25 -13.98 -0.88
C ARG A 339 -9.82 -14.49 -0.98
N ALA A 340 -8.88 -13.76 -0.40
CA ALA A 340 -7.49 -14.16 -0.34
C ALA A 340 -7.26 -15.10 0.86
N GLU A 341 -7.73 -16.35 0.78
CA GLU A 341 -7.37 -17.46 1.69
C GLU A 341 -8.18 -18.73 1.34
N LEU A 342 -7.62 -19.56 0.46
CA LEU A 342 -7.86 -21.00 0.40
C LEU A 342 -6.54 -21.71 0.14
#